data_AF-A0A524L5L9-F1
#
_entry.id   AF-A0A524L5L9-F1
#
_cell.length_a   1.000
_cell.length_b   1.000
_cell.length_c   1.000
_cell.angle_alpha   90.00
_cell.angle_beta   90.00
_cell.angle_gamma   90.00
#
_symmetry.space_group_name_H-M   'P 1'
#
loop_
_entity.id
_entity.type
_entity.pdbx_description
1 polymer ?
#
loop_
_entity_poly.entity_id
_entity_poly.type
_entity_poly.pdbx_seq_one_letter_code
_entity_poly.pdbx_strand_id
1 'polypeptide(L)'
;MTDAETPKKERKPPTKKIPMPEQDAKVRGHNFDEVALGYTAEQAIEEAKKCMQCRNPKCISGCPVEVPIKEFVALVVEGKFMEANAKIKETNSLP
;
A
#
# COMPACT_ATOMS: atom_id res chain seq x y z
N MET A 1 0.62 20.98 -35.07
CA MET A 1 0.95 20.00 -34.02
C MET A 1 0.42 20.60 -32.73
N THR A 2 -0.78 20.21 -32.31
CA THR A 2 -1.42 20.81 -31.13
C THR A 2 -0.79 20.21 -29.88
N ASP A 3 -0.03 21.02 -29.15
CA ASP A 3 0.51 20.70 -27.84
C ASP A 3 -0.66 20.42 -26.88
N ALA A 4 -0.94 19.13 -26.66
CA ALA A 4 -1.91 18.68 -25.67
C ALA A 4 -1.31 18.92 -24.28
N GLU A 5 -1.65 20.06 -23.69
CA GLU A 5 -1.27 20.41 -22.34
C GLU A 5 -1.84 19.38 -21.36
N THR A 6 -0.94 18.56 -20.81
CA THR A 6 -1.31 17.49 -19.87
C THR A 6 -1.65 18.14 -18.53
N PRO A 7 -2.84 17.88 -17.94
CA PRO A 7 -3.24 18.53 -16.70
C PRO A 7 -2.27 18.20 -15.56
N LYS A 8 -1.74 19.26 -14.92
CA LYS A 8 -0.87 19.15 -13.74
C LYS A 8 -1.68 18.62 -12.57
N LYS A 9 -1.62 17.30 -12.35
CA LYS A 9 -2.26 16.62 -11.21
C LYS A 9 -1.74 17.22 -9.90
N GLU A 10 -2.61 17.80 -9.08
CA GLU A 10 -2.27 18.24 -7.72
C GLU A 10 -1.74 17.04 -6.91
N ARG A 11 -0.52 17.15 -6.37
CA ARG A 11 0.19 16.06 -5.67
C ARG A 11 0.22 16.28 -4.17
N LYS A 12 -0.90 16.68 -3.56
CA LYS A 12 -0.98 16.70 -2.09
C LYS A 12 -1.11 15.25 -1.62
N PRO A 13 -0.16 14.72 -0.83
CA PRO A 13 -0.29 13.38 -0.32
C PRO A 13 -1.52 13.32 0.59
N PRO A 14 -2.38 12.30 0.46
CA PRO A 14 -3.47 12.10 1.41
C PRO A 14 -2.84 11.91 2.79
N THR A 15 -3.16 12.81 3.72
CA THR A 15 -2.52 12.87 5.04
C THR A 15 -3.09 11.86 6.02
N LYS A 16 -4.32 11.40 5.79
CA LYS A 16 -5.01 10.44 6.65
C LYS A 16 -4.95 9.03 6.06
N LYS A 17 -4.35 8.10 6.78
CA LYS A 17 -4.37 6.65 6.48
C LYS A 17 -5.76 6.07 6.75
N ILE A 18 -6.14 5.01 6.04
CA ILE A 18 -7.28 4.19 6.44
C ILE A 18 -6.93 3.57 7.80
N PRO A 19 -7.80 3.66 8.82
CA PRO A 19 -7.52 3.05 10.11
C PRO A 19 -7.50 1.52 9.96
N MET A 20 -6.46 0.88 10.48
CA MET A 20 -6.40 -0.58 10.55
C MET A 20 -7.38 -1.07 11.62
N PRO A 21 -8.22 -2.07 11.32
CA PRO A 21 -9.01 -2.75 12.34
C PRO A 21 -8.09 -3.31 13.43
N GLU A 22 -8.40 -2.99 14.68
CA GLU A 22 -7.63 -3.42 15.85
C GLU A 22 -8.56 -4.02 16.91
N GLN A 23 -8.04 -4.95 17.72
CA GLN A 23 -8.74 -5.40 18.92
C GLN A 23 -8.94 -4.26 19.93
N ASP A 24 -10.08 -4.28 20.63
CA ASP A 24 -10.36 -3.37 21.74
C ASP A 24 -9.30 -3.52 22.85
N ALA A 25 -8.88 -2.39 23.43
CA ALA A 25 -7.82 -2.34 24.43
C ALA A 25 -8.13 -3.19 25.67
N LYS A 26 -9.40 -3.25 26.11
CA LYS A 26 -9.82 -4.05 27.26
C LYS A 26 -9.79 -5.54 26.96
N VAL A 27 -9.99 -5.93 25.70
CA VAL A 27 -9.95 -7.34 25.28
C VAL A 27 -8.52 -7.81 25.10
N ARG A 28 -7.70 -7.07 24.33
CA ARG A 28 -6.30 -7.43 24.03
C ARG A 28 -5.37 -7.43 25.26
N GLY A 29 -5.79 -6.79 26.35
CA GLY A 29 -5.08 -6.87 27.64
C GLY A 29 -5.20 -8.23 28.34
N HIS A 30 -6.00 -9.16 27.80
CA HIS A 30 -6.33 -10.44 28.42
C HIS A 30 -6.11 -11.66 27.49
N ASN A 31 -5.50 -11.49 26.31
CA ASN A 31 -5.17 -12.58 25.39
C ASN A 31 -3.82 -12.35 24.71
N PHE A 32 -3.38 -13.33 23.92
CA PHE A 32 -2.15 -13.26 23.10
C PHE A 32 -2.48 -13.25 21.59
N ASP A 33 -3.73 -12.99 21.23
CA ASP A 33 -4.19 -12.98 19.85
C ASP A 33 -3.72 -11.70 19.14
N GLU A 34 -3.72 -11.72 17.81
CA GLU A 34 -3.23 -10.61 17.00
C GLU A 34 -4.05 -9.33 17.22
N VAL A 35 -3.38 -8.24 17.56
CA VAL A 35 -4.03 -6.95 17.82
C VAL A 35 -4.43 -6.26 16.52
N ALA A 36 -3.54 -6.23 15.54
CA ALA A 36 -3.75 -5.58 14.26
C ALA A 36 -4.36 -6.59 13.28
N LEU A 37 -5.68 -6.52 13.09
CA LEU A 37 -6.45 -7.57 12.41
C LEU A 37 -6.30 -7.54 10.87
N GLY A 38 -5.44 -6.67 10.36
CA GLY A 38 -5.24 -6.45 8.93
C GLY A 38 -6.40 -5.69 8.27
N TYR A 39 -6.18 -5.28 7.03
CA TYR A 39 -7.21 -4.63 6.22
C TYR A 39 -8.15 -5.65 5.57
N THR A 40 -9.41 -5.26 5.37
CA THR A 40 -10.26 -5.93 4.39
C THR A 40 -9.74 -5.67 2.96
N ALA A 41 -10.21 -6.43 1.98
CA ALA A 41 -9.83 -6.23 0.58
C ALA A 41 -10.16 -4.80 0.11
N GLU A 42 -11.33 -4.28 0.50
CA GLU A 42 -11.80 -2.94 0.16
C GLU A 42 -10.92 -1.87 0.79
N GLN A 43 -10.60 -2.01 2.09
CA GLN A 43 -9.72 -1.08 2.80
C GLN A 43 -8.31 -1.08 2.22
N ALA A 44 -7.77 -2.24 1.86
CA ALA A 44 -6.46 -2.36 1.23
C ALA A 44 -6.43 -1.66 -0.14
N ILE A 45 -7.47 -1.84 -0.96
CA ILE A 45 -7.63 -1.14 -2.24
C ILE A 45 -7.72 0.39 -2.02
N GLU A 46 -8.51 0.84 -1.04
CA GLU A 46 -8.66 2.27 -0.73
C GLU A 46 -7.36 2.91 -0.26
N GLU A 47 -6.59 2.23 0.59
CA GLU A 47 -5.27 2.71 1.01
C GLU A 47 -4.28 2.66 -0.16
N ALA A 48 -4.30 1.63 -1.01
CA ALA A 48 -3.42 1.51 -2.17
C ALA A 48 -3.66 2.64 -3.20
N LYS A 49 -4.90 3.09 -3.39
CA LYS A 49 -5.26 4.21 -4.28
C LYS A 49 -4.61 5.54 -3.89
N LYS A 50 -4.13 5.67 -2.64
CA LYS A 50 -3.41 6.85 -2.15
C LYS A 50 -1.98 6.93 -2.68
N CYS A 51 -1.42 5.84 -3.20
CA CYS A 51 -0.11 5.83 -3.82
C CYS A 51 -0.07 6.77 -5.04
N MET A 52 0.81 7.76 -5.00
CA MET A 52 0.95 8.75 -6.07
C MET A 52 1.71 8.25 -7.30
N GLN A 53 2.19 6.99 -7.30
CA GLN A 53 3.05 6.44 -8.34
C GLN A 53 4.25 7.35 -8.64
N CYS A 54 4.95 7.76 -7.57
CA CYS A 54 6.04 8.74 -7.60
C CYS A 54 7.08 8.47 -8.70
N ARG A 55 7.56 9.53 -9.36
CA ARG A 55 8.64 9.42 -10.36
C ARG A 55 9.95 8.97 -9.74
N ASN A 56 10.29 9.51 -8.57
CA ASN A 56 11.42 9.08 -7.76
C ASN A 56 10.89 8.40 -6.48
N PRO A 57 10.79 7.06 -6.44
CA PRO A 57 10.15 6.32 -5.36
C PRO A 57 11.07 6.15 -4.14
N LYS A 58 11.03 7.13 -3.23
CA LYS A 58 11.80 7.05 -1.96
C LYS A 58 11.45 5.84 -1.10
N CYS A 59 10.24 5.29 -1.24
CA CYS A 59 9.83 4.08 -0.54
C CYS A 59 10.63 2.84 -0.97
N ILE A 60 10.98 2.73 -2.25
CA ILE A 60 11.76 1.60 -2.78
C ILE A 60 13.22 1.74 -2.32
N SER A 61 13.83 2.91 -2.52
CA SER A 61 15.21 3.16 -2.09
C SER A 61 15.39 3.13 -0.56
N GLY A 62 14.31 3.27 0.21
CA GLY A 62 14.32 3.16 1.66
C GLY A 62 14.14 1.73 2.19
N CYS A 63 13.73 0.79 1.32
CA CYS A 63 13.60 -0.61 1.68
C CYS A 63 14.96 -1.32 1.50
N PRO A 64 15.51 -2.01 2.52
CA PRO A 64 16.81 -2.68 2.41
C PRO A 64 16.91 -3.77 1.34
N VAL A 65 15.76 -4.32 0.92
CA VAL A 65 15.66 -5.36 -0.12
C VAL A 65 14.93 -4.84 -1.36
N GLU A 66 14.77 -3.52 -1.49
CA GLU A 66 14.27 -2.82 -2.67
C GLU A 66 12.98 -3.43 -3.25
N VAL A 67 12.02 -3.78 -2.38
CA VAL A 67 10.71 -4.32 -2.81
C VAL A 67 10.10 -3.42 -3.89
N PRO A 68 9.54 -3.99 -4.98
CA PRO A 68 8.90 -3.23 -6.05
C PRO A 68 7.55 -2.62 -5.61
N ILE A 69 7.60 -1.66 -4.67
CA ILE A 69 6.44 -1.10 -3.96
C ILE A 69 5.44 -0.47 -4.92
N LYS A 70 5.91 0.21 -5.97
CA LYS A 70 5.02 0.82 -6.95
C LYS A 70 4.19 -0.21 -7.72
N GLU A 71 4.81 -1.33 -8.06
CA GLU A 71 4.23 -2.37 -8.89
C GLU A 71 3.20 -3.18 -8.10
N PHE A 72 3.56 -3.68 -6.91
CA PHE A 72 2.61 -4.46 -6.13
C PHE A 72 1.43 -3.60 -5.66
N VAL A 73 1.65 -2.32 -5.31
CA VAL A 73 0.55 -1.43 -4.90
C VAL A 73 -0.39 -1.15 -6.08
N ALA A 74 0.12 -1.04 -7.32
CA ALA A 74 -0.73 -0.91 -8.51
C ALA A 74 -1.61 -2.16 -8.70
N LEU A 75 -1.03 -3.36 -8.52
CA LEU A 75 -1.77 -4.62 -8.58
C LEU A 75 -2.84 -4.72 -7.47
N VAL A 76 -2.56 -4.22 -6.26
CA VAL A 76 -3.56 -4.12 -5.18
C VAL A 76 -4.72 -3.20 -5.57
N VAL A 77 -4.46 -2.05 -6.22
CA VAL A 77 -5.53 -1.17 -6.72
C VAL A 77 -6.45 -1.88 -7.72
N GLU A 78 -5.89 -2.80 -8.52
CA GLU A 78 -6.62 -3.63 -9.49
C GLU A 78 -7.30 -4.86 -8.86
N GLY A 79 -7.12 -5.10 -7.55
CA GLY A 79 -7.64 -6.29 -6.85
C GLY A 79 -6.88 -7.59 -7.17
N LYS A 80 -5.72 -7.49 -7.82
CA LYS A 80 -4.89 -8.64 -8.22
C LYS A 80 -3.94 -9.06 -7.11
N PHE A 81 -4.50 -9.49 -5.97
CA PHE A 81 -3.73 -9.75 -4.74
C PHE A 81 -2.67 -10.85 -4.89
N MET A 82 -2.97 -11.92 -5.64
CA MET A 82 -2.00 -13.00 -5.85
C MET A 82 -0.81 -12.55 -6.69
N GLU A 83 -1.04 -11.73 -7.71
CA GLU A 83 0.02 -11.12 -8.52
C GLU A 83 0.82 -10.12 -7.70
N ALA A 84 0.16 -9.31 -6.86
CA ALA A 84 0.83 -8.40 -5.94
C ALA A 84 1.76 -9.15 -4.97
N ASN A 85 1.30 -10.27 -4.40
CA ASN A 85 2.12 -11.11 -3.53
C ASN A 85 3.30 -11.72 -4.29
N ALA A 86 3.08 -12.25 -5.50
CA ALA A 86 4.15 -12.78 -6.34
C ALA A 86 5.21 -11.71 -6.63
N LYS A 87 4.77 -10.48 -6.90
CA LYS A 87 5.63 -9.32 -7.13
C LYS A 87 6.49 -8.96 -5.92
N ILE A 88 5.93 -9.02 -4.70
CA ILE A 88 6.72 -8.80 -3.46
C ILE A 88 7.77 -9.92 -3.29
N LYS A 89 7.38 -11.17 -3.58
CA LYS A 89 8.25 -12.34 -3.43
C LYS A 89 9.46 -12.38 -4.37
N GLU A 90 9.50 -11.53 -5.40
CA GLU A 90 10.67 -11.37 -6.27
C GLU A 90 11.91 -10.90 -5.48
N THR A 91 11.73 -10.12 -4.41
CA THR A 91 12.84 -9.60 -3.61
C THR A 91 12.75 -9.88 -2.11
N ASN A 92 11.56 -10.20 -1.58
CA ASN A 92 11.37 -10.53 -0.16
C ASN A 92 10.79 -11.95 0.04
N SER A 93 11.57 -12.83 0.68
CA SER A 93 11.15 -14.21 0.99
C SER A 93 10.15 -14.31 2.15
N LEU A 94 10.07 -13.28 3.01
CA LEU A 94 9.17 -13.19 4.17
C LEU A 94 8.40 -11.86 4.11
N PRO A 95 7.44 -11.74 3.17
CA PRO A 95 6.63 -10.55 3.00
C PRO A 95 5.68 -10.29 4.17
#